data_AF-A7SP27-F1
#
_entry.id   AF-A7SP27-F1
#
_cell.length_a   1.000
_cell.length_b   1.000
_cell.length_c   1.000
_cell.angle_alpha   90.00
_cell.angle_beta   90.00
_cell.angle_gamma   90.00
#
_symmetry.space_group_name_H-M   'P 1'
#
loop_
_entity.id
_entity.type
_entity.pdbx_description
1 polymer ?
#
loop_
_entity_poly.entity_id
_entity_poly.type
_entity_poly.pdbx_seq_one_letter_code
_entity_poly.pdbx_strand_id
1 'polypeptide(L)'
;MVFGKNKTGLNFVHQDQIWKDHIGHEHGAAKHWPENWGFLIEQYKQLANEDNNIENGEAAVRVKQRRENLKLPPIDSSVASQLSVGRSKARYPSTTASEIGWRSSQRQCNLERYGRYTKQKSSFLGQMKWPPEAIG
;
A
#
# COMPACT_ATOMS: atom_id res chain seq x y z
N MET A 1 -0.20 5.07 4.00
CA MET A 1 0.98 5.88 3.65
C MET A 1 1.88 5.92 4.88
N VAL A 2 2.95 5.12 4.89
CA VAL A 2 3.85 5.03 6.05
C VAL A 2 4.93 6.10 5.86
N PHE A 3 4.82 7.21 6.58
CA PHE A 3 5.92 8.17 6.66
C PHE A 3 7.06 7.48 7.41
N GLY A 4 8.18 7.23 6.71
CA GLY A 4 9.42 6.80 7.33
C GLY A 4 9.77 7.77 8.46
N LYS A 5 10.17 7.24 9.61
CA LYS A 5 10.53 8.02 10.80
C LYS A 5 11.43 9.21 10.40
N ASN A 6 10.95 10.42 10.65
CA ASN A 6 11.74 11.63 10.47
C ASN A 6 13.04 11.48 11.28
N LYS A 7 14.19 11.59 10.60
CA LYS A 7 15.50 11.67 11.27
C LYS A 7 15.45 12.88 12.22
N THR A 8 15.52 12.64 13.51
CA THR A 8 15.48 13.66 14.57
C THR A 8 16.70 14.57 14.40
N GLY A 9 16.53 15.72 13.74
CA GLY A 9 17.60 16.70 13.53
C GLY A 9 17.48 17.63 12.31
N LEU A 10 16.55 17.38 11.37
CA LEU A 10 16.36 18.23 10.18
C LEU A 10 15.13 19.13 10.29
N ASN A 11 15.31 20.44 10.04
CA ASN A 11 14.24 21.44 9.95
C ASN A 11 13.18 21.00 8.91
N PHE A 12 11.89 21.26 9.16
CA PHE A 12 10.78 20.95 8.25
C PHE A 12 10.99 21.56 6.84
N VAL A 13 11.65 22.71 6.74
CA VAL A 13 12.03 23.33 5.45
C VAL A 13 13.03 22.44 4.68
N HIS A 14 14.00 21.85 5.37
CA HIS A 14 14.95 20.92 4.74
C HIS A 14 14.25 19.63 4.31
N GLN A 15 13.27 19.14 5.08
CA GLN A 15 12.50 17.96 4.69
C GLN A 15 11.65 18.21 3.43
N ASP A 16 11.01 19.38 3.33
CA ASP A 16 10.25 19.78 2.14
C ASP A 16 11.15 19.89 0.91
N GLN A 17 12.35 20.46 1.06
CA GLN A 17 13.31 20.56 -0.04
C GLN A 17 13.81 19.19 -0.51
N ILE A 18 14.10 18.27 0.41
CA ILE A 18 14.48 16.88 0.09
C ILE A 18 13.34 16.18 -0.65
N TRP A 19 12.09 16.39 -0.24
CA TRP A 19 10.95 15.79 -0.92
C TRP A 19 10.78 16.32 -2.35
N LYS A 20 10.87 17.65 -2.53
CA LYS A 20 10.84 18.28 -3.86
C LYS A 20 11.93 17.76 -4.78
N ASP A 21 13.13 17.58 -4.24
CA ASP A 21 14.27 17.04 -4.99
C ASP A 21 14.03 15.59 -5.41
N HIS A 22 13.51 14.73 -4.52
CA HIS A 22 13.13 13.36 -4.89
C HIS A 22 12.08 13.31 -6.00
N ILE A 23 11.04 14.15 -5.93
CA ILE A 23 10.01 14.22 -6.97
C ILE A 23 10.62 14.66 -8.31
N GLY A 24 11.53 15.65 -8.28
CA GLY A 24 12.27 16.08 -9.48
C GLY A 24 13.11 14.95 -10.09
N HIS A 25 13.85 14.22 -9.25
CA HIS A 25 14.64 13.07 -9.68
C HIS A 25 13.78 11.92 -10.20
N GLU A 26 12.67 11.60 -9.54
CA GLU A 26 11.73 10.56 -9.99
C GLU A 26 11.13 10.93 -11.35
N HIS A 27 10.70 12.17 -11.51
CA HIS A 27 10.16 12.66 -12.78
C HIS A 27 11.21 12.65 -13.90
N GLY A 28 12.44 13.06 -13.59
CA GLY A 28 13.57 12.98 -14.50
C GLY A 28 13.89 11.53 -14.89
N ALA A 29 13.96 10.64 -13.90
CA ALA A 29 14.19 9.22 -14.13
C ALA A 29 13.08 8.60 -14.98
N ALA A 30 11.81 8.90 -14.71
CA ALA A 30 10.68 8.41 -15.47
C ALA A 30 10.72 8.84 -16.95
N LYS A 31 11.15 10.08 -17.23
CA LYS A 31 11.32 10.56 -18.62
C LYS A 31 12.44 9.86 -19.37
N HIS A 32 13.57 9.61 -18.72
CA HIS A 32 14.72 8.94 -19.34
C HIS A 32 14.65 7.41 -19.22
N TRP A 33 13.67 6.88 -18.50
CA TRP A 33 13.52 5.44 -18.29
C TRP A 33 13.31 4.67 -19.60
N PRO A 34 12.47 5.12 -20.56
CA PRO A 34 12.34 4.44 -21.84
C PRO A 34 13.61 4.46 -22.68
N GLU A 35 14.42 5.51 -22.59
CA GLU A 35 15.69 5.61 -23.32
C GLU A 35 16.76 4.67 -22.73
N ASN A 36 16.93 4.72 -21.41
CA ASN A 36 17.96 3.94 -20.72
C ASN A 36 17.57 2.47 -20.52
N TRP A 37 16.28 2.18 -20.33
CA TRP A 37 15.77 0.87 -19.92
C TRP A 37 14.65 0.34 -20.82
N GLY A 38 14.27 1.04 -21.89
CA GLY A 38 13.22 0.58 -22.81
C GLY A 38 13.57 -0.72 -23.52
N PHE A 39 14.86 -1.02 -23.69
CA PHE A 39 15.32 -2.31 -24.24
C PHE A 39 14.84 -3.51 -23.41
N LEU A 40 14.63 -3.35 -22.09
CA LEU A 40 14.09 -4.41 -21.24
C LEU A 40 12.66 -4.78 -21.62
N ILE A 41 11.85 -3.79 -22.05
CA ILE A 41 10.48 -4.04 -22.51
C ILE A 41 10.52 -4.85 -23.80
N GLU A 42 11.42 -4.52 -24.72
CA GLU A 42 11.56 -5.21 -25.99
C GLU A 42 12.02 -6.67 -25.81
N GLN A 43 13.03 -6.90 -24.97
CA GLN A 43 13.49 -8.24 -24.60
C GLN A 43 12.38 -9.07 -23.94
N TYR A 44 11.59 -8.46 -23.05
CA TYR A 44 10.45 -9.13 -22.43
C TYR A 44 9.38 -9.52 -23.45
N LYS A 45 9.05 -8.63 -24.39
CA LYS A 45 8.08 -8.91 -25.48
C LYS A 45 8.54 -10.07 -26.37
N GLN A 46 9.83 -10.12 -26.70
CA GLN A 46 10.43 -11.20 -27.47
C GLN A 46 10.36 -12.54 -26.72
N LEU A 47 10.71 -12.57 -25.43
CA LEU A 47 10.60 -13.78 -24.59
C LEU A 47 9.15 -14.24 -24.38
N ALA A 48 8.22 -13.29 -24.33
CA ALA A 48 6.80 -13.56 -24.14
C ALA A 48 6.08 -13.98 -25.44
N ASN A 49 6.76 -14.05 -26.59
CA ASN A 49 6.18 -14.26 -27.92
C ASN A 49 4.96 -13.34 -28.17
N GLU A 50 5.05 -12.08 -27.71
CA GLU A 50 3.98 -11.11 -27.90
C GLU A 50 4.04 -10.53 -29.32
N ASP A 51 3.28 -11.11 -30.25
CA ASP A 51 3.07 -10.52 -31.56
C ASP A 51 2.33 -9.18 -31.41
N ASN A 52 2.98 -8.08 -31.78
CA ASN A 52 2.38 -6.73 -31.75
C ASN A 52 1.16 -6.58 -32.69
N ASN A 53 0.89 -7.60 -33.54
CA ASN A 53 -0.23 -7.66 -34.47
C ASN A 53 -1.45 -8.42 -33.91
N ILE A 54 -1.32 -9.04 -32.73
CA ILE A 54 -2.42 -9.70 -32.03
C ILE A 54 -2.92 -8.72 -30.96
N GLU A 55 -4.06 -8.09 -31.21
CA GLU A 55 -4.72 -7.25 -30.21
C GLU A 55 -4.97 -8.05 -28.94
N ASN A 56 -4.13 -7.82 -27.93
CA ASN A 56 -4.12 -8.53 -26.65
C ASN A 56 -3.74 -10.01 -26.80
N GLY A 57 -2.45 -10.33 -26.61
CA GLY A 57 -1.98 -11.70 -26.50
C GLY A 57 -2.77 -12.53 -25.46
N GLU A 58 -2.61 -13.86 -25.49
CA GLU A 58 -3.41 -14.79 -24.68
C GLU A 58 -3.49 -14.41 -23.19
N ALA A 59 -2.43 -13.82 -22.63
CA ALA A 59 -2.40 -13.34 -21.26
C ALA A 59 -3.47 -12.26 -20.97
N ALA A 60 -3.62 -11.28 -21.86
CA ALA A 60 -4.61 -10.22 -21.71
C ALA A 60 -6.05 -10.72 -21.94
N VAL A 61 -6.25 -11.70 -22.83
CA VAL A 61 -7.53 -12.42 -22.97
C VAL A 61 -7.85 -13.20 -21.70
N ARG A 62 -6.90 -13.95 -21.13
CA ARG A 62 -7.06 -14.68 -19.86
C ARG A 62 -7.37 -13.75 -18.69
N VAL A 63 -6.79 -12.55 -18.65
CA VAL A 63 -7.09 -11.53 -17.62
C VAL A 63 -8.51 -10.99 -17.78
N LYS A 64 -8.94 -10.66 -19.01
CA LYS A 64 -10.33 -10.23 -19.28
C LYS A 64 -11.33 -11.33 -18.91
N GLN A 65 -11.11 -12.56 -19.36
CA GLN A 65 -11.94 -13.71 -18.99
C GLN A 65 -11.98 -13.94 -17.48
N ARG A 66 -10.84 -13.84 -16.79
CA ARG A 66 -10.81 -13.92 -15.32
C ARG A 66 -11.65 -12.83 -14.68
N ARG A 67 -11.56 -11.58 -15.16
CA ARG A 67 -12.35 -10.45 -14.63
C ARG A 67 -13.84 -10.67 -14.83
N GLU A 68 -14.25 -11.15 -16.00
CA GLU A 68 -15.65 -11.50 -16.27
C GLU A 68 -16.13 -12.63 -15.35
N ASN A 69 -15.31 -13.68 -15.17
CA ASN A 69 -15.63 -14.80 -14.27
C ASN A 69 -15.59 -14.42 -12.78
N LEU A 70 -14.92 -13.32 -12.41
CA LEU A 70 -14.90 -12.77 -11.05
C LEU A 70 -16.08 -11.83 -10.76
N LYS A 71 -16.90 -11.50 -11.76
CA LYS A 71 -18.11 -10.71 -11.52
C LYS A 71 -19.06 -11.55 -10.67
N LEU A 72 -19.20 -11.16 -9.42
CA LEU A 72 -20.22 -11.72 -8.54
C LEU A 72 -21.61 -11.33 -9.08
N PRO A 73 -22.62 -12.20 -8.94
CA PRO A 73 -23.98 -11.84 -9.32
C PRO A 73 -24.43 -10.60 -8.52
N PRO A 74 -25.34 -9.79 -9.08
CA PRO A 74 -25.94 -8.68 -8.35
C PRO A 74 -26.50 -9.17 -7.01
N ILE A 75 -26.20 -8.44 -5.94
CA ILE A 75 -26.75 -8.74 -4.61
C ILE A 75 -28.26 -8.54 -4.69
N ASP A 76 -29.03 -9.55 -4.23
CA ASP A 76 -30.49 -9.44 -4.17
C ASP A 76 -30.88 -8.22 -3.32
N SER A 77 -31.88 -7.48 -3.79
CA SER A 77 -32.45 -6.29 -3.14
C SER A 77 -32.88 -6.56 -1.69
N SER A 78 -33.34 -7.79 -1.39
CA SER A 78 -33.70 -8.22 -0.05
C SER A 78 -32.47 -8.23 0.88
N VAL A 79 -31.37 -8.83 0.43
CA VAL A 79 -30.09 -8.91 1.15
C VAL A 79 -29.41 -7.54 1.23
N ALA A 80 -29.46 -6.74 0.17
CA ALA A 80 -28.90 -5.39 0.15
C ALA A 80 -29.54 -4.49 1.22
N SER A 81 -30.85 -4.64 1.46
CA SER A 81 -31.55 -3.91 2.52
C SER A 81 -31.11 -4.32 3.93
N GLN A 82 -30.77 -5.60 4.13
CA GLN A 82 -30.27 -6.14 5.41
C GLN A 82 -28.79 -5.76 5.65
N LEU A 83 -28.00 -5.64 4.60
CA LEU A 83 -26.60 -5.20 4.65
C LEU A 83 -26.44 -3.67 4.68
N SER A 84 -27.53 -2.92 4.52
CA SER A 84 -27.52 -1.46 4.55
C SER A 84 -27.21 -0.97 5.96
N VAL A 85 -25.92 -0.71 6.22
CA VAL A 85 -25.49 -0.04 7.44
C VAL A 85 -25.94 1.42 7.32
N GLY A 86 -27.07 1.74 7.93
CA GLY A 86 -27.60 3.10 7.96
C GLY A 86 -26.58 4.13 8.47
N ARG A 87 -26.80 5.41 8.17
CA ARG A 87 -25.92 6.49 8.63
C ARG A 87 -25.67 6.40 10.13
N SER A 88 -24.41 6.45 10.54
CA SER A 88 -24.02 6.41 11.95
C SER A 88 -24.73 7.53 12.71
N LYS A 89 -25.48 7.17 13.76
CA LYS A 89 -26.17 8.15 14.63
C LYS A 89 -25.22 8.92 15.54
N ALA A 90 -23.96 8.51 15.62
CA ALA A 90 -23.01 9.07 16.57
C ALA A 90 -22.37 10.36 16.01
N ARG A 91 -22.51 11.44 16.79
CA ARG A 91 -21.97 12.76 16.51
C ARG A 91 -20.44 12.70 16.54
N TYR A 92 -19.78 13.26 15.53
CA TYR A 92 -18.34 13.46 15.59
C TYR A 92 -18.01 14.44 16.73
N PRO A 93 -16.92 14.22 17.49
CA PRO A 93 -16.52 15.15 18.53
C PRO A 93 -16.11 16.46 17.87
N SER A 94 -16.73 17.56 18.31
CA SER A 94 -16.36 18.92 17.91
C SER A 94 -15.06 19.29 18.63
N THR A 95 -13.93 18.81 18.11
CA THR A 95 -12.60 19.20 18.59
C THR A 95 -11.89 19.93 17.46
N THR A 96 -11.14 20.97 17.81
CA THR A 96 -10.42 21.84 16.86
C THR A 96 -9.39 21.08 16.00
N ALA A 97 -9.06 19.83 16.36
CA ALA A 97 -8.04 19.04 15.70
C ALA A 97 -8.55 17.87 14.83
N SER A 98 -9.88 17.63 14.71
CA SER A 98 -10.44 16.54 13.88
C SER A 98 -9.65 15.23 13.95
N GLU A 99 -9.31 14.78 15.17
CA GLU A 99 -8.36 13.69 15.35
C GLU A 99 -8.91 12.36 14.79
N ILE A 100 -8.20 11.84 13.78
CA ILE A 100 -8.43 10.50 13.24
C ILE A 100 -8.17 9.50 14.39
N GLY A 101 -9.18 8.72 14.77
CA GLY A 101 -9.06 7.72 15.85
C GLY A 101 -9.76 8.05 17.18
N TRP A 102 -10.56 9.12 17.26
CA TRP A 102 -11.33 9.43 18.48
C TRP A 102 -12.29 8.32 18.93
N ARG A 103 -12.71 7.42 18.02
CA ARG A 103 -13.49 6.22 18.38
C ARG A 103 -12.61 5.10 18.91
N SER A 104 -11.36 4.97 18.47
CA SER A 104 -10.47 3.92 18.98
C SER A 104 -10.05 4.13 20.42
N SER A 105 -10.19 5.35 20.98
CA SER A 105 -10.03 5.58 22.42
C SER A 105 -11.21 5.07 23.25
N GLN A 106 -12.37 4.82 22.64
CA GLN A 106 -13.51 4.23 23.32
C GLN A 106 -13.32 2.72 23.42
N ARG A 107 -13.45 2.17 24.64
CA ARG A 107 -13.24 0.72 24.90
C ARG A 107 -14.11 -0.17 24.01
N GLN A 108 -15.35 0.25 23.72
CA GLN A 108 -16.30 -0.45 22.85
C GLN A 108 -15.97 -0.40 21.35
N CYS A 109 -15.09 0.51 20.91
CA CYS A 109 -14.72 0.69 19.51
C CYS A 109 -13.21 0.49 19.27
N ASN A 110 -12.53 -0.11 20.25
CA ASN A 110 -11.12 -0.43 20.14
C ASN A 110 -10.94 -1.64 19.20
N LEU A 111 -10.36 -1.39 18.02
CA LEU A 111 -10.07 -2.42 17.02
C LEU A 111 -8.84 -3.26 17.39
N GLU A 112 -8.01 -2.83 18.35
CA GLU A 112 -6.84 -3.58 18.79
C GLU A 112 -7.22 -4.67 19.79
N ARG A 113 -7.68 -5.81 19.25
CA ARG A 113 -8.02 -7.01 20.05
C ARG A 113 -6.87 -7.52 20.93
N TYR A 114 -5.62 -7.21 20.56
CA TYR A 114 -4.42 -7.70 21.22
C TYR A 114 -3.60 -6.59 21.92
N GLY A 115 -4.04 -5.32 21.86
CA GLY A 115 -3.35 -4.17 22.45
C GLY A 115 -1.87 -4.03 22.07
N ARG A 116 -1.13 -3.24 22.87
CA ARG A 116 0.35 -3.04 22.75
C ARG A 116 1.18 -4.27 23.13
N TYR A 117 0.60 -5.47 23.12
CA TYR A 117 1.23 -6.71 23.59
C TYR A 117 1.93 -7.50 22.49
N THR A 118 2.15 -6.92 21.31
CA THR A 118 3.18 -7.45 20.43
C THR A 118 4.53 -7.04 21.00
N LYS A 119 5.04 -7.86 21.93
CA LYS A 119 6.46 -7.82 22.30
C LYS A 119 7.23 -7.76 20.98
N GLN A 120 8.10 -6.77 20.82
CA GLN A 120 8.98 -6.74 19.66
C GLN A 120 9.63 -8.12 19.59
N LYS A 121 9.44 -8.82 18.46
CA LYS A 121 10.13 -10.09 18.24
C LYS A 121 11.60 -9.82 18.53
N SER A 122 12.22 -10.64 19.38
CA SER A 122 13.64 -10.50 19.70
C SER A 122 14.43 -10.37 18.40
N SER A 123 15.57 -9.68 18.43
CA SER A 123 16.47 -9.60 17.27
C SER A 123 16.71 -11.00 16.70
N PHE A 124 17.00 -11.11 15.40
CA PHE A 124 17.26 -12.39 14.76
C PHE A 124 18.33 -13.20 15.54
N LEU A 125 19.36 -12.54 16.05
CA LEU A 125 20.34 -13.11 16.96
C LEU A 125 19.71 -13.69 18.24
N GLY A 126 18.83 -12.93 18.90
CA GLY A 126 18.13 -13.37 20.10
C GLY A 126 17.15 -14.54 19.85
N GLN A 127 16.61 -14.65 18.63
CA GLN A 127 15.81 -15.82 18.22
C GLN A 127 16.68 -17.05 18.00
N MET A 128 17.85 -16.86 17.40
CA MET A 128 18.81 -17.93 17.08
C MET A 128 19.71 -18.31 18.26
N LYS A 129 19.61 -17.57 19.39
CA LYS A 129 20.50 -17.66 20.56
C LYS A 129 21.98 -17.52 20.18
N TRP A 130 22.27 -16.66 19.21
CA TRP A 130 23.62 -16.46 18.72
C TRP A 130 24.37 -15.44 19.57
N PRO A 131 25.68 -15.65 19.75
CA PRO A 131 26.51 -14.72 20.49
C PRO A 131 26.65 -13.42 19.68
N PRO A 132 26.68 -12.23 20.32
CA PRO A 132 26.67 -10.93 19.65
C PRO A 132 27.85 -10.72 18.69
N GLU A 133 28.94 -11.47 18.87
CA GLU A 133 30.14 -11.49 18.04
C GLU A 133 29.87 -12.05 16.63
N ALA A 134 28.72 -12.68 16.39
CA ALA A 134 28.34 -13.21 15.07
C ALA A 134 28.03 -12.11 14.04
N ILE A 135 27.81 -10.87 14.49
CA ILE A 135 27.72 -9.69 13.62
C ILE A 135 29.06 -8.96 13.73
N GLY A 136 30.03 -9.42 12.93
CA GLY A 136 31.29 -8.73 12.68
C GLY A 136 31.14 -7.69 11.58
#